data_AF-A0AAU2PZ08-F1
#
_entry.id   AF-A0AAU2PZ08-F1
#
_cell.length_a   1.000
_cell.length_b   1.000
_cell.length_c   1.000
_cell.angle_alpha   90.00
_cell.angle_beta   90.00
_cell.angle_gamma   90.00
#
_symmetry.space_group_name_H-M   'P 1'
#
loop_
_entity.id
_entity.type
_entity.pdbx_description
1 polymer ?
#
loop_
_entity_poly.entity_id
_entity_poly.type
_entity_poly.pdbx_seq_one_letter_code
_entity_poly.pdbx_strand_id
1 'polypeptide(L)'
;MPAAVLLATGVVALLTAPPAFATGGGGAGGEGKANAVVLRAGLDVGLLNKTVHVPLKATLNEVSAPATAEKTALAVTLDGVEGNRPVSVLRATVATSKATADKTRAEAEANLAKASVHVPGLPLLSLIEVEKVTSKAVCEAGKKPVASANVLGKVTALGRKVTLTAGGPTKVDVPGVGQVHLELSGTETTSTTAAAAALRLKVSVNPLNLNVAKVDGEIVLAEARCESPAGAAPASAPPVKTDVKPQAGTGTGSGIASGTTGANLAETGGGSLTPYVAGGALTLLAIGGGALLLTRRGRAS
;
A
#
# COMPACT_ATOMS: atom_id res chain seq x y z
N MET A 1 -68.42 -32.38 22.35
CA MET A 1 -69.30 -31.49 21.54
C MET A 1 -69.85 -30.43 22.50
N PRO A 2 -69.85 -29.11 22.20
CA PRO A 2 -69.94 -28.43 20.90
C PRO A 2 -68.64 -27.69 20.50
N ALA A 3 -68.28 -27.59 19.21
CA ALA A 3 -68.59 -26.54 18.20
C ALA A 3 -67.86 -25.21 18.51
N ALA A 4 -67.18 -24.53 17.58
CA ALA A 4 -67.47 -24.36 16.17
C ALA A 4 -66.22 -23.96 15.34
N VAL A 5 -66.34 -24.25 14.04
CA VAL A 5 -65.54 -23.85 12.88
C VAL A 5 -65.62 -22.33 12.64
N LEU A 6 -64.57 -21.70 12.09
CA LEU A 6 -64.65 -20.72 10.99
C LEU A 6 -63.28 -20.26 10.48
N LEU A 7 -63.29 -19.96 9.18
CA LEU A 7 -62.19 -19.73 8.23
C LEU A 7 -61.61 -18.30 8.32
N ALA A 8 -60.36 -18.11 7.91
CA ALA A 8 -59.94 -16.90 7.19
C ALA A 8 -58.62 -17.10 6.44
N THR A 9 -58.72 -17.04 5.12
CA THR A 9 -57.69 -16.80 4.12
C THR A 9 -56.85 -15.56 4.42
N GLY A 10 -55.53 -15.64 4.26
CA GLY A 10 -54.65 -14.47 4.35
C GLY A 10 -53.29 -14.74 3.70
N VAL A 11 -53.27 -14.80 2.36
CA VAL A 11 -52.03 -14.76 1.58
C VAL A 11 -51.44 -13.36 1.75
N VAL A 12 -50.48 -13.20 2.65
CA VAL A 12 -49.66 -11.99 2.71
C VAL A 12 -48.60 -12.14 1.62
N ALA A 13 -48.88 -11.58 0.45
CA ALA A 13 -47.87 -11.30 -0.56
C ALA A 13 -46.90 -10.26 0.01
N LEU A 14 -45.81 -10.73 0.61
CA LEU A 14 -44.66 -9.90 0.90
C LEU A 14 -44.07 -9.44 -0.44
N LEU A 15 -44.31 -8.17 -0.76
CA LEU A 15 -43.59 -7.48 -1.83
C LEU A 15 -42.09 -7.65 -1.58
N THR A 16 -41.43 -8.45 -2.43
CA THR A 16 -39.98 -8.45 -2.55
C THR A 16 -39.58 -7.15 -3.23
N ALA A 17 -39.52 -6.07 -2.46
CA ALA A 17 -38.73 -4.91 -2.85
C ALA A 17 -37.26 -5.39 -2.92
N PRO A 18 -36.60 -5.35 -4.08
CA PRO A 18 -35.17 -5.62 -4.14
C PRO A 18 -34.46 -4.62 -3.21
N PRO A 19 -33.36 -5.03 -2.55
CA PRO A 19 -32.57 -4.10 -1.76
C PRO A 19 -32.11 -2.98 -2.70
N ALA A 20 -32.69 -1.80 -2.52
CA ALA A 20 -32.14 -0.57 -3.04
C ALA A 20 -30.81 -0.36 -2.33
N PHE A 21 -29.75 -0.96 -2.89
CA PHE A 21 -28.40 -0.48 -2.66
C PHE A 21 -28.45 1.00 -3.01
N ALA A 22 -28.12 1.85 -2.05
CA ALA A 22 -27.76 3.23 -2.30
C ALA A 22 -26.46 3.24 -3.10
N THR A 23 -26.55 2.89 -4.38
CA THR A 23 -25.57 3.26 -5.38
C THR A 23 -25.74 4.77 -5.52
N GLY A 24 -24.84 5.51 -4.86
CA GLY A 24 -24.72 6.95 -5.05
C GLY A 24 -24.83 7.29 -6.53
N GLY A 25 -25.70 8.25 -6.82
CA GLY A 25 -26.27 8.49 -8.15
C GLY A 25 -25.26 8.57 -9.28
N GLY A 26 -25.69 8.07 -10.44
CA GLY A 26 -24.98 8.26 -11.70
C GLY A 26 -25.13 9.68 -12.23
N GLY A 27 -24.01 10.21 -12.78
CA GLY A 27 -24.01 11.37 -13.67
C GLY A 27 -22.74 12.23 -13.57
N ALA A 28 -21.88 12.15 -14.59
CA ALA A 28 -20.77 13.08 -14.92
C ALA A 28 -19.51 13.07 -14.03
N GLY A 29 -18.40 12.54 -14.57
CA GLY A 29 -17.02 12.78 -14.11
C GLY A 29 -16.81 12.70 -12.60
N GLY A 30 -16.70 11.48 -12.05
CA GLY A 30 -16.54 11.25 -10.62
C GLY A 30 -15.35 12.02 -10.03
N GLU A 31 -15.62 12.79 -8.97
CA GLU A 31 -14.58 13.44 -8.16
C GLU A 31 -13.61 12.40 -7.60
N GLY A 32 -12.34 12.79 -7.47
CA GLY A 32 -11.33 11.92 -6.91
C GLY A 32 -11.63 11.60 -5.45
N LYS A 33 -11.02 10.54 -4.93
CA LYS A 33 -11.13 10.20 -3.50
C LYS A 33 -9.75 10.23 -2.88
N ALA A 34 -9.64 10.78 -1.68
CA ALA A 34 -8.41 10.73 -0.91
C ALA A 34 -8.70 10.41 0.55
N ASN A 35 -7.86 9.56 1.14
CA ASN A 35 -7.95 9.17 2.53
C ASN A 35 -6.55 9.26 3.16
N ALA A 36 -6.48 9.85 4.35
CA ALA A 36 -5.24 9.94 5.12
C ALA A 36 -5.47 9.45 6.56
N VAL A 37 -4.49 8.74 7.10
CA VAL A 37 -4.51 8.14 8.43
C VAL A 37 -3.15 8.30 9.08
N VAL A 38 -3.12 8.75 10.33
CA VAL A 38 -1.86 8.76 11.11
C VAL A 38 -1.55 7.38 11.66
N LEU A 39 -2.55 6.72 12.24
CA LEU A 39 -2.41 5.40 12.84
C LEU A 39 -3.63 4.54 12.51
N ARG A 40 -3.36 3.32 12.05
CA ARG A 40 -4.33 2.23 12.07
C ARG A 40 -3.69 1.05 12.80
N ALA A 41 -4.30 0.63 13.91
CA ALA A 41 -3.88 -0.54 14.65
C ALA A 41 -5.03 -1.55 14.67
N GLY A 42 -4.75 -2.76 14.19
CA GLY A 42 -5.62 -3.93 14.31
C GLY A 42 -4.85 -5.01 15.04
N LEU A 43 -5.08 -5.13 16.34
CA LEU A 43 -4.37 -6.07 17.21
C LEU A 43 -5.37 -7.05 17.84
N ASP A 44 -4.97 -8.30 17.98
CA ASP A 44 -5.69 -9.33 18.68
C ASP A 44 -4.95 -9.64 19.99
N VAL A 45 -5.59 -9.30 21.11
CA VAL A 45 -5.01 -9.47 22.44
C VAL A 45 -5.58 -10.74 23.07
N GLY A 46 -4.72 -11.73 23.30
CA GLY A 46 -5.04 -12.94 24.05
C GLY A 46 -4.76 -12.75 25.54
N LEU A 47 -5.72 -13.09 26.39
CA LEU A 47 -5.57 -13.02 27.86
C LEU A 47 -4.93 -14.31 28.42
N LEU A 48 -4.14 -14.20 29.49
CA LEU A 48 -3.41 -15.33 30.11
C LEU A 48 -4.31 -16.53 30.49
N ASN A 49 -5.57 -16.25 30.81
CA ASN A 49 -6.56 -17.26 31.22
C ASN A 49 -7.20 -18.04 30.05
N LYS A 50 -6.66 -17.89 28.82
CA LYS A 50 -6.96 -18.67 27.59
C LYS A 50 -8.45 -18.93 27.30
N THR A 51 -8.99 -18.22 26.32
CA THR A 51 -9.89 -18.63 25.19
C THR A 51 -10.48 -17.35 24.57
N VAL A 52 -10.48 -16.24 25.31
CA VAL A 52 -11.04 -14.97 24.86
C VAL A 52 -9.96 -14.13 24.18
N HIS A 53 -10.15 -13.90 22.89
CA HIS A 53 -9.42 -12.91 22.11
C HIS A 53 -10.20 -11.60 22.15
N VAL A 54 -9.55 -10.52 22.58
CA VAL A 54 -10.14 -9.18 22.57
C VAL A 54 -9.56 -8.42 21.37
N PRO A 55 -10.37 -8.15 20.32
CA PRO A 55 -9.91 -7.39 19.17
C PRO A 55 -9.80 -5.92 19.54
N LEU A 56 -8.63 -5.34 19.28
CA LEU A 56 -8.34 -3.92 19.40
C LEU A 56 -8.26 -3.30 18.01
N LYS A 57 -9.27 -2.48 17.68
CA LYS A 57 -9.24 -1.62 16.49
C LYS A 57 -9.13 -0.17 16.93
N ALA A 58 -8.02 0.46 16.62
CA ALA A 58 -7.74 1.83 17.01
C ALA A 58 -7.26 2.62 15.79
N THR A 59 -7.87 3.78 15.57
CA THR A 59 -7.48 4.69 14.48
C THR A 59 -7.27 6.10 15.02
N LEU A 60 -6.24 6.80 14.52
CA LEU A 60 -5.97 8.20 14.83
C LEU A 60 -5.93 9.03 13.55
N ASN A 61 -6.67 10.14 13.57
CA ASN A 61 -6.76 11.09 12.47
C ASN A 61 -7.09 10.41 11.13
N GLU A 62 -8.05 9.49 11.13
CA GLU A 62 -8.61 8.97 9.88
C GLU A 62 -9.53 10.03 9.27
N VAL A 63 -9.19 10.50 8.07
CA VAL A 63 -9.94 11.54 7.36
C VAL A 63 -10.16 11.13 5.91
N SER A 64 -11.34 11.47 5.40
CA SER A 64 -11.70 11.36 3.99
C SER A 64 -11.86 12.76 3.40
N ALA A 65 -11.39 12.95 2.17
CA ALA A 65 -11.41 14.25 1.53
C ALA A 65 -12.83 14.83 1.36
N PRO A 66 -13.00 16.16 1.50
CA PRO A 66 -12.03 17.15 1.99
C PRO A 66 -12.03 17.23 3.53
N ALA A 67 -10.92 16.90 4.19
CA ALA A 67 -10.81 17.03 5.65
C ALA A 67 -9.35 17.07 6.12
N THR A 68 -9.14 17.61 7.33
CA THR A 68 -7.84 17.65 8.02
C THR A 68 -8.05 17.33 9.51
N ALA A 69 -7.13 16.58 10.11
CA ALA A 69 -7.14 16.24 11.53
C ALA A 69 -5.71 16.21 12.10
N GLU A 70 -5.55 16.60 13.36
CA GLU A 70 -4.24 16.86 13.96
C GLU A 70 -4.06 16.36 15.41
N LYS A 71 -4.84 15.37 15.85
CA LYS A 71 -4.72 14.83 17.22
C LYS A 71 -3.37 14.12 17.39
N THR A 72 -2.66 14.44 18.47
CA THR A 72 -1.28 13.97 18.72
C THR A 72 -1.17 12.74 19.61
N ALA A 73 -2.25 12.34 20.28
CA ALA A 73 -2.28 11.19 21.16
C ALA A 73 -3.56 10.37 20.99
N LEU A 74 -3.43 9.05 21.12
CA LEU A 74 -4.53 8.11 21.20
C LEU A 74 -4.32 7.18 22.40
N ALA A 75 -5.29 7.16 23.29
CA ALA A 75 -5.37 6.20 24.38
C ALA A 75 -6.64 5.37 24.25
N VAL A 76 -6.55 4.08 24.53
CA VAL A 76 -7.67 3.14 24.46
C VAL A 76 -7.71 2.32 25.75
N THR A 77 -8.90 2.15 26.31
CA THR A 77 -9.17 1.24 27.43
C THR A 77 -9.69 -0.07 26.88
N LEU A 78 -9.15 -1.20 27.36
CA LEU A 78 -9.64 -2.52 27.02
C LEU A 78 -10.02 -3.26 28.28
N ASP A 79 -11.22 -3.84 28.28
CA ASP A 79 -11.72 -4.61 29.39
C ASP A 79 -10.90 -5.90 29.57
N GLY A 80 -10.45 -6.16 30.80
CA GLY A 80 -9.64 -7.32 31.15
C GLY A 80 -8.15 -7.20 30.83
N VAL A 81 -7.70 -6.06 30.29
CA VAL A 81 -6.29 -5.79 29.97
C VAL A 81 -5.74 -4.71 30.92
N GLU A 82 -4.52 -4.89 31.43
CA GLU A 82 -3.83 -3.93 32.32
C GLU A 82 -4.63 -3.40 33.53
N GLY A 83 -5.62 -4.17 34.01
CA GLY A 83 -6.51 -3.76 35.09
C GLY A 83 -7.51 -2.67 34.70
N ASN A 84 -8.00 -2.69 33.45
CA ASN A 84 -8.92 -1.71 32.86
C ASN A 84 -8.36 -0.28 32.82
N ARG A 85 -7.03 -0.15 32.84
CA ARG A 85 -6.36 1.15 32.70
C ARG A 85 -6.24 1.53 31.23
N PRO A 86 -6.29 2.84 30.91
CA PRO A 86 -6.09 3.31 29.54
C PRO A 86 -4.65 3.03 29.10
N VAL A 87 -4.51 2.34 27.98
CA VAL A 87 -3.22 2.11 27.32
C VAL A 87 -3.05 3.17 26.24
N SER A 88 -1.93 3.90 26.30
CA SER A 88 -1.61 4.93 25.32
C SER A 88 -1.02 4.31 24.05
N VAL A 89 -1.86 3.96 23.08
CA VAL A 89 -1.45 3.28 21.84
C VAL A 89 -0.48 4.13 21.02
N LEU A 90 -0.73 5.43 20.87
CA LEU A 90 0.17 6.35 20.15
C LEU A 90 0.31 7.66 20.91
N ARG A 91 1.55 8.13 21.02
CA ARG A 91 1.89 9.49 21.43
C ARG A 91 2.86 10.07 20.42
N ALA A 92 2.61 11.30 19.98
CA ALA A 92 3.45 12.02 19.06
C ALA A 92 3.53 13.51 19.43
N THR A 93 4.55 14.21 18.92
CA THR A 93 4.56 15.68 19.01
C THR A 93 3.78 16.31 17.86
N VAL A 94 3.85 15.70 16.67
CA VAL A 94 3.09 16.11 15.48
C VAL A 94 2.44 14.88 14.89
N ALA A 95 1.15 14.96 14.61
CA ALA A 95 0.39 13.90 13.97
C ALA A 95 -0.72 14.55 13.14
N THR A 96 -0.49 14.75 11.86
CA THR A 96 -1.43 15.44 10.96
C THR A 96 -1.83 14.53 9.82
N SER A 97 -3.13 14.44 9.54
CA SER A 97 -3.68 13.83 8.34
C SER A 97 -4.44 14.88 7.55
N LYS A 98 -4.20 14.95 6.25
CA LYS A 98 -4.91 15.84 5.33
C LYS A 98 -5.31 15.06 4.09
N ALA A 99 -6.56 15.20 3.69
CA ALA A 99 -7.06 14.64 2.45
C ALA A 99 -7.87 15.71 1.70
N THR A 100 -7.55 15.92 0.44
CA THR A 100 -8.21 16.87 -0.45
C THR A 100 -8.50 16.19 -1.77
N ALA A 101 -9.67 16.41 -2.34
CA ALA A 101 -10.01 15.87 -3.64
C ALA A 101 -10.94 16.81 -4.39
N ASP A 102 -10.72 16.90 -5.70
CA ASP A 102 -11.50 17.65 -6.65
C ASP A 102 -11.62 16.87 -7.97
N LYS A 103 -12.17 17.51 -9.01
CA LYS A 103 -12.39 16.91 -10.33
C LYS A 103 -11.10 16.67 -11.13
N THR A 104 -9.98 17.24 -10.71
CA THR A 104 -8.69 17.23 -11.39
C THR A 104 -7.61 16.49 -10.61
N ARG A 105 -7.70 16.48 -9.28
CA ARG A 105 -6.68 15.94 -8.38
C ARG A 105 -7.27 15.41 -7.09
N ALA A 106 -6.76 14.27 -6.64
CA ALA A 106 -6.93 13.75 -5.31
C ALA A 106 -5.55 13.64 -4.62
N GLU A 107 -5.45 14.15 -3.41
CA GLU A 107 -4.22 14.18 -2.64
C GLU A 107 -4.49 13.81 -1.18
N ALA A 108 -3.68 12.89 -0.67
CA ALA A 108 -3.64 12.52 0.73
C ALA A 108 -2.22 12.70 1.27
N GLU A 109 -2.11 13.24 2.47
CA GLU A 109 -0.86 13.43 3.17
C GLU A 109 -1.02 13.07 4.65
N ALA A 110 -0.06 12.33 5.18
CA ALA A 110 0.04 12.00 6.60
C ALA A 110 1.46 12.29 7.09
N ASN A 111 1.57 13.08 8.16
CA ASN A 111 2.85 13.40 8.79
C ASN A 111 2.81 13.04 10.27
N LEU A 112 3.88 12.43 10.74
CA LEU A 112 4.06 12.01 12.11
C LEU A 112 5.49 12.33 12.55
N ALA A 113 5.65 12.99 13.70
CA ALA A 113 6.97 13.33 14.23
C ALA A 113 7.07 13.07 15.74
N LYS A 114 8.25 12.57 16.15
CA LYS A 114 8.59 12.14 17.50
C LYS A 114 7.47 11.28 18.09
N ALA A 115 7.18 10.18 17.41
CA ALA A 115 6.09 9.30 17.76
C ALA A 115 6.59 8.02 18.42
N SER A 116 5.84 7.56 19.42
CA SER A 116 6.05 6.30 20.12
C SER A 116 4.73 5.53 20.13
N VAL A 117 4.79 4.27 19.70
CA VAL A 117 3.64 3.35 19.72
C VAL A 117 3.84 2.33 20.84
N HIS A 118 2.80 2.15 21.65
CA HIS A 118 2.78 1.12 22.69
C HIS A 118 1.71 0.09 22.37
N VAL A 119 1.96 -1.15 22.79
CA VAL A 119 0.99 -2.23 22.71
C VAL A 119 0.63 -2.70 24.11
N PRO A 120 -0.61 -3.18 24.33
CA PRO A 120 -1.00 -3.68 25.64
C PRO A 120 -0.09 -4.81 26.11
N GLY A 121 0.27 -4.81 27.39
CA GLY A 121 1.17 -5.82 27.95
C GLY A 121 2.66 -5.56 27.70
N LEU A 122 3.04 -4.36 27.24
CA LEU A 122 4.43 -3.87 27.23
C LEU A 122 4.50 -2.41 27.72
N PRO A 123 4.23 -2.14 29.01
CA PRO A 123 4.16 -0.76 29.50
C PRO A 123 5.51 -0.04 29.55
N LEU A 124 6.61 -0.80 29.68
CA LEU A 124 7.97 -0.25 29.82
C LEU A 124 8.69 -0.04 28.48
N LEU A 125 8.25 -0.73 27.42
CA LEU A 125 8.93 -0.73 26.12
C LEU A 125 7.96 -0.28 25.03
N SER A 126 8.30 0.82 24.36
CA SER A 126 7.67 1.21 23.11
C SER A 126 7.89 0.09 22.08
N LEU A 127 6.83 -0.31 21.39
CA LEU A 127 6.93 -1.23 20.26
C LEU A 127 7.80 -0.62 19.17
N ILE A 128 7.53 0.64 18.84
CA ILE A 128 8.33 1.40 17.88
C ILE A 128 8.36 2.89 18.26
N GLU A 129 9.51 3.51 18.06
CA GLU A 129 9.72 4.95 18.15
C GLU A 129 10.30 5.47 16.85
N VAL A 130 9.77 6.58 16.36
CA VAL A 130 10.11 7.18 15.07
C VAL A 130 10.31 8.68 15.21
N GLU A 131 11.37 9.21 14.60
CA GLU A 131 11.66 10.65 14.64
C GLU A 131 10.78 11.44 13.68
N LYS A 132 10.71 11.02 12.41
CA LYS A 132 9.84 11.65 11.41
C LYS A 132 9.42 10.65 10.34
N VAL A 133 8.12 10.65 10.05
CA VAL A 133 7.49 9.74 9.11
C VAL A 133 6.49 10.53 8.29
N THR A 134 6.59 10.42 6.97
CA THR A 134 5.74 11.18 6.04
C THR A 134 5.29 10.28 4.90
N SER A 135 4.00 10.31 4.58
CA SER A 135 3.41 9.62 3.44
C SER A 135 2.58 10.57 2.63
N LYS A 136 2.70 10.47 1.30
CA LYS A 136 1.99 11.31 0.36
C LYS A 136 1.57 10.50 -0.85
N ALA A 137 0.29 10.63 -1.22
CA ALA A 137 -0.28 10.01 -2.41
C ALA A 137 -0.99 11.09 -3.23
N VAL A 138 -0.64 11.19 -4.51
CA VAL A 138 -1.21 12.16 -5.44
C VAL A 138 -1.70 11.44 -6.69
N CYS A 139 -2.98 11.68 -7.01
CA CYS A 139 -3.67 11.10 -8.15
C CYS A 139 -4.25 12.26 -8.97
N GLU A 140 -3.63 12.56 -10.11
CA GLU A 140 -4.13 13.57 -11.05
C GLU A 140 -4.89 12.89 -12.19
N ALA A 141 -5.92 13.57 -12.71
CA ALA A 141 -6.69 13.12 -13.85
C ALA A 141 -5.76 12.89 -15.07
N GLY A 142 -5.81 11.71 -15.67
CA GLY A 142 -5.05 11.36 -16.89
C GLY A 142 -3.54 11.20 -16.71
N LYS A 143 -2.99 11.28 -15.48
CA LYS A 143 -1.57 11.04 -15.19
C LYS A 143 -1.39 9.77 -14.38
N LYS A 144 -0.15 9.24 -14.37
CA LYS A 144 0.22 8.11 -13.52
C LYS A 144 0.17 8.54 -12.05
N PRO A 145 -0.56 7.81 -11.18
CA PRO A 145 -0.57 8.05 -9.74
C PRO A 145 0.84 7.96 -9.13
N VAL A 146 1.12 8.82 -8.15
CA VAL A 146 2.42 8.87 -7.47
C VAL A 146 2.20 8.68 -5.96
N ALA A 147 2.89 7.69 -5.40
CA ALA A 147 2.97 7.42 -3.97
C ALA A 147 4.41 7.62 -3.50
N SER A 148 4.60 8.29 -2.37
CA SER A 148 5.90 8.42 -1.73
C SER A 148 5.76 8.27 -0.22
N ALA A 149 6.71 7.57 0.38
CA ALA A 149 6.72 7.23 1.78
C ALA A 149 8.15 7.31 2.29
N ASN A 150 8.39 8.20 3.26
CA ASN A 150 9.71 8.47 3.80
C ASN A 150 9.73 8.34 5.31
N VAL A 151 10.77 7.68 5.81
CA VAL A 151 11.09 7.57 7.23
C VAL A 151 12.44 8.25 7.40
N LEU A 152 12.46 9.35 8.14
CA LEU A 152 13.64 10.17 8.35
C LEU A 152 14.06 10.10 9.81
N GLY A 153 15.34 9.78 10.01
CA GLY A 153 15.95 9.74 11.34
C GLY A 153 16.03 8.33 11.92
N LYS A 154 16.15 8.28 13.25
CA LYS A 154 16.31 7.03 14.00
C LYS A 154 14.97 6.32 14.15
N VAL A 155 15.01 5.00 14.02
CA VAL A 155 13.92 4.12 14.39
C VAL A 155 14.39 3.13 15.45
N THR A 156 13.61 3.03 16.51
CA THR A 156 13.85 2.08 17.61
C THR A 156 12.66 1.13 17.64
N ALA A 157 12.90 -0.18 17.64
CA ALA A 157 11.86 -1.18 17.82
C ALA A 157 12.17 -2.01 19.07
N LEU A 158 11.18 -2.14 19.97
CA LEU A 158 11.31 -2.84 21.25
C LEU A 158 12.55 -2.39 22.05
N GLY A 159 12.82 -1.08 22.07
CA GLY A 159 13.99 -0.50 22.76
C GLY A 159 15.35 -0.66 22.06
N ARG A 160 15.42 -1.32 20.89
CA ARG A 160 16.66 -1.45 20.11
C ARG A 160 16.64 -0.56 18.88
N LYS A 161 17.76 0.13 18.61
CA LYS A 161 17.94 0.90 17.38
C LYS A 161 18.00 -0.05 16.19
N VAL A 162 17.20 0.24 15.17
CA VAL A 162 17.11 -0.55 13.94
C VAL A 162 17.64 0.29 12.80
N THR A 163 18.61 -0.25 12.06
CA THR A 163 19.01 0.34 10.78
C THR A 163 18.05 -0.17 9.72
N LEU A 164 17.28 0.74 9.15
CA LEU A 164 16.29 0.40 8.15
C LEU A 164 16.99 0.25 6.79
N THR A 165 16.80 -0.89 6.13
CA THR A 165 17.27 -1.10 4.76
C THR A 165 16.14 -0.77 3.79
N ALA A 166 16.44 0.03 2.77
CA ALA A 166 15.46 0.57 1.82
C ALA A 166 14.82 -0.46 0.86
N GLY A 167 14.94 -1.76 1.12
CA GLY A 167 14.60 -2.80 0.14
C GLY A 167 14.06 -4.11 0.69
N GLY A 168 13.67 -4.21 1.98
CA GLY A 168 13.07 -5.44 2.47
C GLY A 168 12.60 -5.41 3.93
N PRO A 169 11.79 -6.40 4.34
CA PRO A 169 11.29 -6.49 5.71
C PRO A 169 12.45 -6.68 6.69
N THR A 170 12.52 -5.84 7.70
CA THR A 170 13.49 -5.96 8.79
C THR A 170 12.86 -6.73 9.94
N LYS A 171 13.49 -7.84 10.35
CA LYS A 171 13.04 -8.63 11.50
C LYS A 171 13.82 -8.23 12.75
N VAL A 172 13.09 -7.89 13.82
CA VAL A 172 13.66 -7.59 15.13
C VAL A 172 13.13 -8.61 16.12
N ASP A 173 14.04 -9.40 16.70
CA ASP A 173 13.73 -10.41 17.72
C ASP A 173 14.30 -9.95 19.06
N VAL A 174 13.46 -9.96 20.10
CA VAL A 174 13.85 -9.62 21.46
C VAL A 174 13.50 -10.79 22.38
N PRO A 175 14.51 -11.47 22.95
CA PRO A 175 14.29 -12.59 23.87
C PRO A 175 13.39 -12.20 25.05
N GLY A 176 12.41 -13.04 25.35
CA GLY A 176 11.45 -12.83 26.45
C GLY A 176 10.34 -11.80 26.17
N VAL A 177 10.33 -11.17 24.98
CA VAL A 177 9.33 -10.17 24.58
C VAL A 177 8.59 -10.59 23.31
N GLY A 178 9.32 -10.90 22.23
CA GLY A 178 8.71 -11.34 20.97
C GLY A 178 9.41 -10.82 19.72
N GLN A 179 8.68 -10.83 18.62
CA GLN A 179 9.16 -10.54 17.26
C GLN A 179 8.36 -9.41 16.62
N VAL A 180 9.06 -8.52 15.93
CA VAL A 180 8.46 -7.46 15.10
C VAL A 180 9.04 -7.53 13.70
N HIS A 181 8.16 -7.60 12.71
CA HIS A 181 8.52 -7.46 11.31
C HIS A 181 8.17 -6.04 10.88
N LEU A 182 9.17 -5.30 10.42
CA LEU A 182 9.03 -3.93 9.95
C LEU A 182 9.15 -3.92 8.43
N GLU A 183 8.10 -3.46 7.77
CA GLU A 183 8.11 -3.18 6.35
C GLU A 183 8.13 -1.66 6.15
N LEU A 184 9.13 -1.19 5.43
CA LEU A 184 9.37 0.23 5.20
C LEU A 184 8.78 0.68 3.88
N SER A 185 8.21 1.90 3.90
CA SER A 185 7.92 2.67 2.70
C SER A 185 7.15 1.88 1.65
N GLY A 186 6.11 1.14 2.08
CA GLY A 186 5.25 0.40 1.18
C GLY A 186 4.49 1.37 0.27
N THR A 187 4.82 1.36 -1.02
CA THR A 187 4.12 2.13 -2.04
C THR A 187 3.46 1.20 -3.05
N GLU A 188 2.17 1.38 -3.27
CA GLU A 188 1.39 0.63 -4.25
C GLU A 188 0.77 1.64 -5.21
N THR A 189 1.03 1.49 -6.51
CA THR A 189 0.48 2.37 -7.55
C THR A 189 -0.12 1.54 -8.67
N THR A 190 -1.33 1.87 -9.06
CA THR A 190 -2.05 1.29 -10.20
C THR A 190 -2.29 2.37 -11.27
N SER A 191 -3.07 2.08 -12.30
CA SER A 191 -3.45 3.07 -13.32
C SER A 191 -4.29 4.23 -12.77
N THR A 192 -5.03 4.01 -11.68
CA THR A 192 -5.99 4.98 -11.13
C THR A 192 -5.82 5.23 -9.64
N THR A 193 -5.05 4.43 -8.92
CA THR A 193 -4.95 4.50 -7.45
C THR A 193 -3.49 4.57 -7.04
N ALA A 194 -3.19 5.35 -5.99
CA ALA A 194 -1.90 5.31 -5.31
C ALA A 194 -2.13 5.18 -3.80
N ALA A 195 -1.33 4.32 -3.16
CA ALA A 195 -1.28 4.15 -1.73
C ALA A 195 0.17 4.19 -1.25
N ALA A 196 0.41 4.92 -0.18
CA ALA A 196 1.70 5.06 0.48
C ALA A 196 1.52 4.80 1.97
N ALA A 197 2.26 3.85 2.52
CA ALA A 197 2.37 3.60 3.95
C ALA A 197 3.85 3.69 4.34
N ALA A 198 4.18 4.60 5.25
CA ALA A 198 5.59 4.80 5.60
C ALA A 198 6.15 3.69 6.46
N LEU A 199 5.35 3.15 7.38
CA LEU A 199 5.72 1.98 8.15
C LEU A 199 4.51 1.06 8.31
N ARG A 200 4.67 -0.19 7.89
CA ARG A 200 3.77 -1.30 8.23
C ARG A 200 4.51 -2.23 9.19
N LEU A 201 3.89 -2.54 10.31
CA LEU A 201 4.45 -3.41 11.32
C LEU A 201 3.57 -4.62 11.49
N LYS A 202 4.14 -5.81 11.33
CA LYS A 202 3.51 -7.06 11.74
C LYS A 202 4.11 -7.49 13.07
N VAL A 203 3.26 -7.53 14.08
CA VAL A 203 3.65 -7.66 15.49
C VAL A 203 3.25 -9.04 15.98
N SER A 204 4.15 -9.72 16.68
CA SER A 204 3.86 -10.93 17.44
C SER A 204 4.64 -10.89 18.75
N VAL A 205 3.96 -10.51 19.83
CA VAL A 205 4.55 -10.32 21.16
C VAL A 205 3.95 -11.34 22.11
N ASN A 206 4.78 -11.97 22.93
CA ASN A 206 4.36 -12.90 23.97
C ASN A 206 5.04 -12.48 25.29
N PRO A 207 4.39 -11.57 26.06
CA PRO A 207 4.95 -11.10 27.30
C PRO A 207 4.69 -12.13 28.42
N LEU A 208 5.73 -12.85 28.83
CA LEU A 208 5.65 -13.97 29.78
C LEU A 208 5.11 -13.63 31.19
N ASN A 209 4.93 -12.35 31.54
CA ASN A 209 4.66 -11.91 32.93
C ASN A 209 3.54 -10.87 33.10
N LEU A 210 2.73 -10.54 32.08
CA LEU A 210 1.89 -9.33 32.10
C LEU A 210 0.39 -9.55 31.89
N ASN A 211 -0.16 -10.71 32.30
CA ASN A 211 -1.57 -11.09 32.12
C ASN A 211 -2.08 -11.12 30.65
N VAL A 212 -1.20 -10.87 29.67
CA VAL A 212 -1.45 -10.96 28.23
C VAL A 212 -0.65 -12.15 27.70
N ALA A 213 -1.32 -13.14 27.13
CA ALA A 213 -0.70 -14.37 26.63
C ALA A 213 -0.03 -14.15 25.27
N LYS A 214 -0.59 -13.27 24.46
CA LYS A 214 -0.12 -12.99 23.11
C LYS A 214 -0.78 -11.73 22.58
N VAL A 215 0.00 -10.91 21.86
CA VAL A 215 -0.53 -9.83 21.03
C VAL A 215 -0.03 -10.08 19.62
N ASP A 216 -0.96 -10.30 18.70
CA ASP A 216 -0.66 -10.41 17.28
C ASP A 216 -1.43 -9.35 16.51
N GLY A 217 -0.89 -8.90 15.38
CA GLY A 217 -1.65 -8.05 14.47
C GLY A 217 -0.79 -7.13 13.63
N GLU A 218 -1.41 -6.08 13.13
CA GLU A 218 -0.80 -5.12 12.23
C GLU A 218 -1.00 -3.68 12.74
N ILE A 219 0.06 -2.89 12.59
CA ILE A 219 0.03 -1.45 12.84
C ILE A 219 0.60 -0.74 11.61
N VAL A 220 -0.18 0.21 11.09
CA VAL A 220 0.21 1.06 9.97
C VAL A 220 0.35 2.49 10.48
N LEU A 221 1.51 3.09 10.20
CA LEU A 221 1.83 4.48 10.56
C LEU A 221 1.97 5.33 9.30
N ALA A 222 1.30 6.49 9.33
CA ALA A 222 1.21 7.45 8.24
C ALA A 222 0.84 6.77 6.92
N GLU A 223 -0.46 6.57 6.71
CA GLU A 223 -1.02 6.03 5.48
C GLU A 223 -1.70 7.14 4.68
N ALA A 224 -1.43 7.18 3.38
CA ALA A 224 -2.07 8.06 2.42
C ALA A 224 -2.56 7.24 1.23
N ARG A 225 -3.82 7.41 0.85
CA ARG A 225 -4.42 6.76 -0.33
C ARG A 225 -5.14 7.80 -1.17
N CYS A 226 -5.02 7.67 -2.48
CA CYS A 226 -5.80 8.45 -3.44
C CYS A 226 -6.32 7.57 -4.58
N GLU A 227 -7.44 8.01 -5.14
CA GLU A 227 -8.07 7.47 -6.33
C GLU A 227 -8.29 8.64 -7.29
N SER A 228 -7.81 8.47 -8.53
CA SER A 228 -7.88 9.48 -9.57
C SER A 228 -9.34 9.72 -9.97
N PRO A 229 -9.77 10.99 -10.13
CA PRO A 229 -11.07 11.30 -10.69
C PRO A 229 -11.23 10.66 -12.07
N ALA A 230 -12.48 10.42 -12.47
CA ALA A 230 -12.79 9.86 -13.78
C ALA A 230 -12.46 10.87 -14.90
N GLY A 231 -11.20 10.91 -15.30
CA GLY A 231 -10.72 11.48 -16.55
C GLY A 231 -10.31 10.34 -17.48
N ALA A 232 -10.44 10.53 -18.80
CA ALA A 232 -10.08 9.54 -19.80
C ALA A 232 -8.77 8.84 -19.42
N ALA A 233 -8.84 7.50 -19.27
CA ALA A 233 -7.66 6.68 -18.99
C ALA A 233 -6.54 7.10 -19.95
N PRO A 234 -5.28 7.16 -19.50
CA PRO A 234 -4.17 7.45 -20.40
C PRO A 234 -4.28 6.49 -21.58
N ALA A 235 -4.49 7.05 -22.78
CA ALA A 235 -4.69 6.27 -23.98
C ALA A 235 -3.48 5.35 -24.13
N SER A 236 -3.69 4.04 -24.00
CA SER A 236 -2.75 3.05 -24.53
C SER A 236 -2.53 3.42 -25.99
N ALA A 237 -1.28 3.72 -26.35
CA ALA A 237 -0.94 4.13 -27.71
C ALA A 237 -1.54 3.13 -28.72
N PRO A 238 -2.23 3.59 -29.77
CA PRO A 238 -2.83 2.70 -30.75
C PRO A 238 -1.73 1.90 -31.47
N PRO A 239 -1.97 0.61 -31.78
CA PRO A 239 -1.02 -0.18 -32.55
C PRO A 239 -0.86 0.48 -33.93
N VAL A 240 0.39 0.82 -34.26
CA VAL A 240 0.77 1.33 -35.58
C VAL A 240 0.42 0.25 -36.60
N LYS A 241 -0.63 0.49 -37.39
CA LYS A 241 -0.90 -0.30 -38.59
C LYS A 241 0.15 0.08 -39.62
N THR A 242 1.19 -0.73 -39.77
CA THR A 242 2.09 -0.63 -40.91
C THR A 242 1.35 -1.10 -42.15
N ASP A 243 1.01 -0.12 -42.99
CA ASP A 243 0.56 -0.27 -44.36
C ASP A 243 1.65 -0.99 -45.17
N VAL A 244 1.43 -2.26 -45.52
CA VAL A 244 2.38 -3.03 -46.34
C VAL A 244 1.97 -2.91 -47.80
N LYS A 245 2.69 -2.07 -48.53
CA LYS A 245 2.66 -1.98 -49.99
C LYS A 245 3.21 -3.28 -50.60
N PRO A 246 2.50 -3.96 -51.53
CA PRO A 246 3.05 -5.14 -52.20
C PRO A 246 4.12 -4.72 -53.21
N GLN A 247 5.36 -5.18 -53.03
CA GLN A 247 6.39 -5.13 -54.09
C GLN A 247 6.37 -6.45 -54.87
N ALA A 248 5.98 -6.34 -56.14
CA ALA A 248 6.18 -7.36 -57.14
C ALA A 248 7.69 -7.57 -57.39
N GLY A 249 8.11 -8.84 -57.40
CA GLY A 249 9.46 -9.26 -57.74
C GLY A 249 9.44 -10.68 -58.30
N THR A 250 9.67 -10.76 -59.61
CA THR A 250 9.76 -11.96 -60.44
C THR A 250 11.01 -12.79 -60.16
N GLY A 251 10.90 -14.13 -60.24
CA GLY A 251 12.03 -14.99 -60.66
C GLY A 251 12.32 -16.25 -59.82
N THR A 252 11.82 -17.39 -60.30
CA THR A 252 12.46 -18.72 -60.40
C THR A 252 13.27 -19.32 -59.24
N GLY A 253 12.78 -20.43 -58.67
CA GLY A 253 13.58 -21.41 -57.93
C GLY A 253 12.75 -22.57 -57.38
N SER A 254 13.12 -23.80 -57.74
CA SER A 254 12.40 -25.07 -57.58
C SER A 254 12.53 -25.69 -56.16
N GLY A 255 11.54 -26.49 -55.70
CA GLY A 255 11.78 -27.54 -54.70
C GLY A 255 10.71 -27.85 -53.61
N ILE A 256 9.84 -28.83 -53.88
CA ILE A 256 9.35 -29.98 -53.06
C ILE A 256 9.12 -29.91 -51.52
N ALA A 257 7.85 -30.17 -51.14
CA ALA A 257 7.30 -31.16 -50.17
C ALA A 257 7.41 -31.02 -48.62
N SER A 258 6.21 -31.07 -48.00
CA SER A 258 5.77 -31.77 -46.76
C SER A 258 6.35 -31.43 -45.38
N GLY A 259 5.45 -31.24 -44.39
CA GLY A 259 5.79 -31.45 -42.97
C GLY A 259 4.84 -30.83 -41.96
N THR A 260 4.23 -31.68 -41.14
CA THR A 260 3.20 -31.46 -40.12
C THR A 260 3.65 -30.77 -38.82
N THR A 261 2.68 -30.10 -38.19
CA THR A 261 2.38 -30.04 -36.74
C THR A 261 3.53 -29.99 -35.73
N GLY A 262 3.60 -28.90 -34.96
CA GLY A 262 4.33 -28.84 -33.71
C GLY A 262 4.08 -27.56 -32.94
N ALA A 263 3.12 -27.58 -32.02
CA ALA A 263 2.96 -26.54 -31.01
C ALA A 263 4.20 -26.49 -30.11
N ASN A 264 4.82 -25.32 -29.99
CA ASN A 264 5.70 -24.98 -28.87
C ASN A 264 5.35 -23.57 -28.39
N LEU A 265 4.69 -23.53 -27.23
CA LEU A 265 4.49 -22.35 -26.41
C LEU A 265 5.65 -22.27 -25.43
N ALA A 266 6.59 -21.36 -25.67
CA ALA A 266 7.34 -20.60 -24.66
C ALA A 266 8.43 -19.77 -25.36
N GLU A 267 8.03 -18.73 -26.09
CA GLU A 267 8.97 -17.69 -26.50
C GLU A 267 8.67 -16.44 -25.67
N THR A 268 9.43 -16.30 -24.58
CA THR A 268 9.48 -15.09 -23.78
C THR A 268 9.79 -13.91 -24.70
N GLY A 269 8.89 -12.92 -24.70
CA GLY A 269 8.83 -11.84 -25.67
C GLY A 269 10.15 -11.11 -25.91
N GLY A 270 10.77 -11.41 -27.04
CA GLY A 270 11.73 -10.54 -27.72
C GLY A 270 10.97 -9.48 -28.52
N GLY A 271 10.68 -8.34 -27.88
CA GLY A 271 10.16 -7.17 -28.59
C GLY A 271 11.20 -6.61 -29.57
N SER A 272 10.73 -6.16 -30.74
CA SER A 272 11.48 -5.73 -31.93
C SER A 272 12.36 -4.47 -31.80
N LEU A 273 13.07 -4.29 -30.68
CA LEU A 273 14.05 -3.22 -30.46
C LEU A 273 15.51 -3.72 -30.42
N THR A 274 15.73 -4.99 -30.74
CA THR A 274 17.04 -5.66 -30.67
C THR A 274 18.13 -5.17 -31.63
N PRO A 275 17.91 -4.42 -32.75
CA PRO A 275 19.06 -3.87 -33.47
C PRO A 275 19.58 -2.56 -32.86
N TYR A 276 18.77 -1.81 -32.10
CA TYR A 276 19.21 -0.52 -31.55
C TYR A 276 20.07 -0.67 -30.29
N VAL A 277 19.89 -1.75 -29.52
CA VAL A 277 20.70 -2.03 -28.33
C VAL A 277 22.10 -2.56 -28.70
N ALA A 278 22.23 -3.26 -29.84
CA ALA A 278 23.53 -3.68 -30.35
C ALA A 278 24.35 -2.52 -30.95
N GLY A 279 23.71 -1.45 -31.44
CA GLY A 279 24.38 -0.28 -32.03
C GLY A 279 24.86 0.78 -31.02
N GLY A 280 24.19 0.94 -29.88
CA GLY A 280 24.47 2.01 -28.92
C GLY A 280 25.72 1.79 -28.03
N ALA A 281 26.23 0.57 -27.95
CA ALA A 281 27.37 0.26 -27.08
C ALA A 281 28.70 0.80 -27.64
N LEU A 282 28.86 0.86 -28.96
CA LEU A 282 30.11 1.30 -29.59
C LEU A 282 30.34 2.83 -29.48
N THR A 283 29.27 3.63 -29.44
CA THR A 283 29.38 5.09 -29.29
C THR A 283 29.75 5.50 -27.86
N LEU A 284 29.22 4.82 -26.84
CA LEU A 284 29.60 5.06 -25.44
C LEU A 284 31.05 4.65 -25.13
N LEU A 285 31.54 3.57 -25.74
CA LEU A 285 32.94 3.14 -25.64
C LEU A 285 33.91 4.14 -26.31
N ALA A 286 33.54 4.73 -27.45
CA ALA A 286 34.35 5.74 -28.11
C ALA A 286 34.47 7.05 -27.30
N ILE A 287 33.37 7.49 -26.67
CA ILE A 287 33.36 8.71 -25.83
C ILE A 287 34.10 8.47 -24.51
N GLY A 288 33.92 7.31 -23.88
CA GLY A 288 34.61 6.96 -22.63
C GLY A 288 36.12 6.76 -22.80
N GLY A 289 36.57 6.17 -23.92
CA GLY A 289 37.99 5.97 -24.22
C GLY A 289 38.76 7.26 -24.49
N GLY A 290 38.14 8.27 -25.11
CA GLY A 290 38.77 9.57 -25.39
C GLY A 290 39.07 10.39 -24.13
N ALA A 291 38.18 10.37 -23.14
CA ALA A 291 38.33 11.11 -21.89
C ALA A 291 39.49 10.57 -21.01
N LEU A 292 39.71 9.25 -21.03
CA LEU A 292 40.80 8.60 -20.30
C LEU A 292 42.19 8.85 -20.93
N LEU A 293 42.27 9.02 -22.25
CA LEU A 293 43.52 9.33 -22.95
C LEU A 293 43.96 10.79 -22.75
N LEU A 294 43.03 11.73 -22.68
CA LEU A 294 43.32 13.15 -22.44
C LEU A 294 43.77 13.43 -20.99
N THR A 295 43.18 12.75 -20.01
CA THR A 295 43.56 12.89 -18.59
C THR A 295 44.91 12.25 -18.27
N ARG A 296 45.31 11.20 -19.00
CA ARG A 296 46.61 10.55 -18.82
C ARG A 296 47.77 11.34 -19.43
N ARG A 297 47.50 12.14 -20.47
CA ARG A 297 48.52 12.96 -21.16
C ARG A 297 48.79 14.30 -20.47
N GLY A 298 47.85 14.81 -19.68
CA GLY A 298 48.04 16.00 -18.83
C GLY A 298 48.78 15.75 -17.51
N ARG A 299 49.12 14.49 -17.19
CA ARG A 299 49.86 14.13 -15.96
C ARG A 299 51.35 13.79 -16.22
N ALA A 300 51.78 13.91 -17.48
CA ALA A 300 53.16 13.62 -17.93
C ALA A 300 53.84 14.85 -18.57
N SER A 301 53.38 16.06 -18.24
CA SER A 301 54.07 17.33 -18.52
C SER A 301 54.18 18.13 -17.23
#